data_AF-E3NQB5-F1
#
_entry.id   AF-E3NQB5-F1
#
_cell.length_a   1.000
_cell.length_b   1.000
_cell.length_c   1.000
_cell.angle_alpha   90.00
_cell.angle_beta   90.00
_cell.angle_gamma   90.00
#
_symmetry.space_group_name_H-M   'P 1'
#
loop_
_entity.id
_entity.type
_entity.pdbx_description
1 polymer ?
#
loop_
_entity_poly.entity_id
_entity_poly.type
_entity_poly.pdbx_seq_one_letter_code
_entity_poly.pdbx_strand_id
1 'polypeptide(L)'
;MSSLSPTPAAAAPADNPLDIHVPDVAAPLPDDGPSTSDPAPRYPGSPASMPRDLDPLDVVEEDGSVDYRSESEISVELGGIDGIEDTQLMTQESVRKRDKKKMKKAADANRVAVKRQAESQDDREHRLKLKADATAVLRSQQTEAEKSCINRRKSQKAATDRSQESKEQKTSRCASVASRAASRRSEEPDDVVTKRRLSSRIRNAVSRAKETVRQRVLRNAADRVRKSTRQGALLGIAASGAQPDPHYIGRMDQVCPHCEALYFKAERKPQNQGVFTGVLVLLGAEFDLENQNRLPVLSSPSSYVTPDWKKDGE
;
A
#
# COMPACT_ATOMS: atom_id res chain seq x y z
N MET A 1 12.05 -27.77 -55.57
CA MET A 1 10.93 -26.83 -55.72
C MET A 1 10.51 -26.40 -54.33
N SER A 2 11.04 -25.27 -53.87
CA SER A 2 10.86 -24.78 -52.50
C SER A 2 9.72 -23.75 -52.51
N SER A 3 8.57 -24.14 -51.97
CA SER A 3 7.40 -23.29 -51.81
C SER A 3 7.58 -22.37 -50.59
N LEU A 4 7.79 -21.08 -50.84
CA LEU A 4 7.77 -20.03 -49.82
C LEU A 4 6.30 -19.68 -49.51
N SER A 5 5.90 -19.88 -48.26
CA SER A 5 4.61 -19.47 -47.72
C SER A 5 4.59 -17.95 -47.47
N PRO A 6 3.50 -17.23 -47.80
CA PRO A 6 3.41 -15.79 -47.57
C PRO A 6 3.10 -15.45 -46.11
N THR A 7 3.80 -14.45 -45.59
CA THR A 7 3.61 -13.85 -44.26
C THR A 7 2.32 -13.02 -44.23
N PRO A 8 1.42 -13.18 -43.24
CA PRO A 8 0.24 -12.34 -43.14
C PRO A 8 0.59 -10.92 -42.66
N ALA A 9 -0.01 -9.93 -43.33
CA ALA A 9 0.11 -8.51 -43.03
C ALA A 9 -0.47 -8.17 -41.66
N ALA A 10 0.29 -7.43 -40.86
CA ALA A 10 -0.13 -6.92 -39.56
C ALA A 10 -1.20 -5.83 -39.73
N ALA A 11 -2.37 -6.06 -39.13
CA ALA A 11 -3.43 -5.07 -39.04
C ALA A 11 -3.04 -3.96 -38.05
N ALA A 12 -3.22 -2.71 -38.48
CA ALA A 12 -2.99 -1.52 -37.65
C ALA A 12 -4.00 -1.45 -36.48
N PRO A 13 -3.59 -1.01 -35.28
CA PRO A 13 -4.50 -0.83 -34.16
C PRO A 13 -5.40 0.38 -34.37
N ALA A 14 -6.71 0.18 -34.21
CA ALA A 14 -7.71 1.24 -34.20
C ALA A 14 -7.55 2.10 -32.93
N ASP A 15 -7.43 3.41 -33.12
CA ASP A 15 -7.47 4.42 -32.06
C ASP A 15 -8.87 4.45 -31.42
N ASN A 16 -9.01 3.80 -30.27
CA ASN A 16 -10.18 3.95 -29.40
C ASN A 16 -9.93 5.12 -28.42
N PRO A 17 -10.65 6.25 -28.53
CA PRO A 17 -10.57 7.29 -27.52
C PRO A 17 -11.17 6.75 -26.21
N LEU A 18 -10.32 6.58 -25.21
CA LEU A 18 -10.73 6.27 -23.84
C LEU A 18 -11.51 7.47 -23.29
N ASP A 19 -12.83 7.34 -23.31
CA ASP A 19 -13.77 8.24 -22.65
C ASP A 19 -13.64 8.06 -21.13
N ILE A 20 -12.75 8.86 -20.52
CA ILE A 20 -12.55 8.87 -19.06
C ILE A 20 -13.68 9.72 -18.48
N HIS A 21 -14.79 9.08 -18.17
CA HIS A 21 -15.88 9.66 -17.40
C HIS A 21 -15.34 10.05 -16.01
N VAL A 22 -15.12 11.35 -15.80
CA VAL A 22 -14.84 11.91 -14.47
C VAL A 22 -16.19 11.92 -13.74
N PRO A 23 -16.35 11.22 -12.61
CA PRO A 23 -17.59 11.30 -11.85
C PRO A 23 -17.73 12.71 -11.25
N ASP A 24 -18.90 13.30 -11.41
CA ASP A 24 -19.27 14.58 -10.79
C ASP A 24 -19.01 14.54 -9.29
N VAL A 25 -18.11 15.40 -8.84
CA VAL A 25 -17.81 15.59 -7.42
C VAL A 25 -18.93 16.46 -6.86
N ALA A 26 -19.91 15.80 -6.23
CA ALA A 26 -20.94 16.46 -5.44
C ALA A 26 -20.29 17.41 -4.42
N ALA A 27 -20.78 18.64 -4.38
CA ALA A 27 -20.34 19.67 -3.46
C ALA A 27 -20.50 19.21 -1.99
N PRO A 28 -19.56 19.54 -1.09
CA PRO A 28 -19.70 19.24 0.32
C PRO A 28 -20.84 20.08 0.91
N LEU A 29 -21.86 19.40 1.43
CA LEU A 29 -22.88 19.97 2.31
C LEU A 29 -22.20 20.54 3.58
N PRO A 30 -22.76 21.60 4.19
CA PRO A 30 -22.23 22.17 5.43
C PRO A 30 -22.30 21.15 6.58
N ASP A 31 -21.20 21.04 7.32
CA ASP A 31 -21.05 20.24 8.53
C ASP A 31 -21.97 20.78 9.66
N ASP A 32 -23.14 20.17 9.84
CA ASP A 32 -23.86 20.22 11.11
C ASP A 32 -23.16 19.29 12.12
N GLY A 33 -22.50 19.88 13.10
CA GLY A 33 -21.72 19.16 14.11
C GLY A 33 -22.57 18.22 14.98
N PRO A 34 -22.02 17.08 15.45
CA PRO A 34 -22.78 16.17 16.28
C PRO A 34 -22.87 16.68 17.73
N SER A 35 -24.11 17.02 18.09
CA SER A 35 -24.60 17.18 19.45
C SER A 35 -24.25 15.94 20.30
N THR A 36 -23.60 16.19 21.42
CA THR A 36 -23.25 15.18 22.42
C THR A 36 -24.48 14.85 23.25
N SER A 37 -25.16 13.73 22.98
CA SER A 37 -25.81 12.86 23.97
C SER A 37 -26.86 11.98 23.30
N ASP A 38 -26.52 10.72 23.06
CA ASP A 38 -27.55 9.66 23.10
C ASP A 38 -26.95 8.35 23.63
N PRO A 39 -27.57 7.73 24.65
CA PRO A 39 -27.07 6.52 25.28
C PRO A 39 -27.30 5.28 24.39
N ALA A 40 -26.27 4.43 24.35
CA ALA A 40 -26.19 3.22 23.55
C ALA A 40 -27.41 2.28 23.69
N PRO A 41 -27.92 1.69 22.59
CA PRO A 41 -28.87 0.60 22.68
C PRO A 41 -28.17 -0.64 23.25
N ARG A 42 -28.63 -1.07 24.42
CA ARG A 42 -28.27 -2.35 25.04
C ARG A 42 -28.81 -3.48 24.15
N TYR A 43 -27.93 -4.13 23.40
CA TYR A 43 -28.24 -5.41 22.75
C TYR A 43 -28.20 -6.53 23.81
N PRO A 44 -29.31 -7.25 24.05
CA PRO A 44 -29.31 -8.41 24.91
C PRO A 44 -28.86 -9.66 24.12
N GLY A 45 -27.90 -10.39 24.68
CA GLY A 45 -27.80 -11.84 24.56
C GLY A 45 -27.65 -12.43 23.16
N SER A 46 -26.42 -12.60 22.69
CA SER A 46 -26.08 -13.75 21.85
C SER A 46 -24.99 -14.55 22.57
N PRO A 47 -25.27 -15.80 23.00
CA PRO A 47 -24.22 -16.65 23.54
C PRO A 47 -23.23 -16.94 22.41
N ALA A 48 -22.05 -16.35 22.53
CA ALA A 48 -20.89 -16.70 21.73
C ALA A 48 -20.48 -18.13 22.10
N SER A 49 -21.13 -19.11 21.47
CA SER A 49 -20.53 -20.41 21.24
C SER A 49 -19.33 -20.18 20.32
N MET A 50 -18.19 -19.87 20.93
CA MET A 50 -16.89 -19.91 20.26
C MET A 50 -16.75 -21.32 19.67
N PRO A 51 -16.62 -21.48 18.34
CA PRO A 51 -16.16 -22.74 17.80
C PRO A 51 -14.74 -22.91 18.34
N ARG A 52 -14.60 -23.82 19.29
CA ARG A 52 -13.32 -24.33 19.77
C ARG A 52 -12.45 -24.62 18.56
N ASP A 53 -11.18 -24.25 18.69
CA ASP A 53 -10.10 -24.53 17.76
C ASP A 53 -10.19 -25.95 17.18
N LEU A 54 -10.86 -26.09 16.05
CA LEU A 54 -10.62 -27.19 15.14
C LEU A 54 -9.39 -26.76 14.36
N ASP A 55 -8.24 -26.99 14.98
CA ASP A 55 -6.99 -27.15 14.25
C ASP A 55 -7.29 -28.21 13.17
N PRO A 56 -7.23 -27.89 11.86
CA PRO A 56 -7.53 -28.85 10.79
C PRO A 56 -6.50 -29.99 10.69
N LEU A 57 -5.67 -30.17 11.72
CA LEU A 57 -4.60 -31.15 11.82
C LEU A 57 -4.98 -32.39 12.64
N ASP A 58 -6.16 -32.44 13.27
CA ASP A 58 -6.68 -33.63 13.97
C ASP A 58 -7.71 -34.42 13.12
N VAL A 59 -7.87 -34.07 11.84
CA VAL A 59 -8.79 -34.76 10.92
C VAL A 59 -8.01 -35.82 10.13
N VAL A 60 -8.12 -37.06 10.63
CA VAL A 60 -7.94 -38.37 9.99
C VAL A 60 -6.52 -38.79 9.56
N GLU A 61 -5.74 -39.32 10.51
CA GLU A 61 -5.05 -40.61 10.28
C GLU A 61 -5.90 -41.68 10.98
N GLU A 62 -7.10 -41.96 10.46
CA GLU A 62 -7.70 -43.28 10.66
C GLU A 62 -7.04 -44.19 9.64
N ASP A 63 -6.22 -45.13 10.13
CA ASP A 63 -6.08 -46.44 9.51
C ASP A 63 -5.48 -47.41 10.53
N GLY A 64 -6.35 -48.30 11.04
CA GLY A 64 -5.93 -49.67 11.36
C GLY A 64 -5.63 -50.02 12.82
N SER A 65 -6.41 -49.57 13.81
CA SER A 65 -6.49 -50.30 15.09
C SER A 65 -7.50 -51.44 14.92
N VAL A 66 -7.07 -52.54 14.31
CA VAL A 66 -7.81 -53.81 14.34
C VAL A 66 -7.78 -54.29 15.79
N ASP A 67 -8.92 -54.19 16.48
CA ASP A 67 -9.11 -54.81 17.79
C ASP A 67 -9.02 -56.33 17.64
N TYR A 68 -7.81 -56.87 17.79
CA TYR A 68 -7.58 -58.30 17.95
C TYR A 68 -8.14 -58.70 19.32
N ARG A 69 -9.44 -58.99 19.36
CA ARG A 69 -10.10 -59.68 20.46
C ARG A 69 -9.57 -61.11 20.49
N SER A 70 -8.42 -61.31 21.15
CA SER A 70 -7.91 -62.63 21.49
C SER A 70 -8.83 -63.29 22.50
N GLU A 71 -9.81 -64.03 22.00
CA GLU A 71 -10.52 -65.05 22.77
C GLU A 71 -9.61 -66.28 22.87
N SER A 72 -8.71 -66.27 23.85
CA SER A 72 -8.03 -67.49 24.31
C SER A 72 -8.34 -67.69 25.78
N GLU A 73 -9.52 -68.25 26.04
CA GLU A 73 -9.80 -68.96 27.28
C GLU A 73 -8.90 -70.21 27.31
N ILE A 74 -7.75 -70.07 27.95
CA ILE A 74 -6.91 -71.19 28.37
C ILE A 74 -6.89 -71.15 29.89
N SER A 75 -7.81 -71.92 30.47
CA SER A 75 -7.89 -72.21 31.90
C SER A 75 -6.72 -73.13 32.27
N VAL A 76 -5.59 -72.54 32.69
CA VAL A 76 -4.53 -73.29 33.38
C VAL A 76 -4.71 -73.03 34.87
N GLU A 77 -5.31 -74.03 35.51
CA GLU A 77 -5.36 -74.23 36.95
C GLU A 77 -3.92 -74.47 37.45
N LEU A 78 -3.31 -73.42 37.99
CA LEU A 78 -2.03 -73.53 38.71
C LEU A 78 -2.27 -73.26 40.19
N GLY A 79 -1.96 -74.29 40.97
CA GLY A 79 -2.16 -74.39 42.40
C GLY A 79 -1.50 -73.27 43.20
N GLY A 80 -2.11 -73.02 44.35
CA GLY A 80 -1.71 -72.01 45.30
C GLY A 80 -0.25 -72.14 45.74
N ILE A 81 0.43 -71.00 45.65
CA ILE A 81 1.67 -70.74 46.39
C ILE A 81 1.34 -69.56 47.28
N ASP A 82 0.92 -69.89 48.49
CA ASP A 82 0.66 -68.98 49.61
C ASP A 82 2.03 -68.59 50.18
N GLY A 83 2.43 -67.32 50.02
CA GLY A 83 3.71 -66.83 50.57
C GLY A 83 4.46 -65.80 49.73
N ILE A 84 3.82 -64.68 49.37
CA ILE A 84 4.56 -63.46 49.00
C ILE A 84 3.99 -62.28 49.77
N GLU A 85 4.81 -61.83 50.71
CA GLU A 85 4.55 -60.83 51.71
C GLU A 85 4.45 -59.42 51.10
N ASP A 86 3.28 -58.80 51.26
CA ASP A 86 2.99 -57.39 51.56
C ASP A 86 4.14 -56.35 51.51
N THR A 87 4.81 -56.16 50.38
CA THR A 87 5.87 -55.12 50.27
C THR A 87 5.84 -54.24 49.01
N GLN A 88 4.77 -54.23 48.19
CA GLN A 88 4.69 -53.34 47.01
C GLN A 88 3.36 -52.60 46.84
N LEU A 89 2.74 -52.16 47.93
CA LEU A 89 1.50 -51.39 47.92
C LEU A 89 1.71 -49.89 48.21
N MET A 90 2.76 -49.25 47.69
CA MET A 90 2.89 -47.78 47.83
C MET A 90 3.55 -47.14 46.60
N THR A 91 2.93 -46.06 46.12
CA THR A 91 3.29 -45.20 44.96
C THR A 91 2.75 -45.56 43.58
N GLN A 92 1.52 -46.09 43.51
CA GLN A 92 0.70 -45.84 42.31
C GLN A 92 0.14 -44.41 42.40
N GLU A 93 0.96 -43.41 42.06
CA GLU A 93 0.45 -42.04 41.88
C GLU A 93 -0.65 -42.08 40.82
N SER A 94 -1.90 -41.87 41.26
CA SER A 94 -3.05 -41.86 40.36
C SER A 94 -2.93 -40.67 39.40
N VAL A 95 -2.26 -40.90 38.26
CA VAL A 95 -2.13 -39.91 37.20
C VAL A 95 -3.55 -39.59 36.75
N ARG A 96 -4.00 -38.36 37.04
CA ARG A 96 -5.34 -37.89 36.70
C ARG A 96 -5.58 -38.18 35.21
N LYS A 97 -6.82 -38.58 34.84
CA LYS A 97 -7.17 -38.91 33.44
C LYS A 97 -6.68 -37.86 32.42
N ARG A 98 -6.70 -36.57 32.82
CA ARG A 98 -6.15 -35.46 32.04
C ARG A 98 -4.66 -35.61 31.74
N ASP A 99 -3.85 -35.98 32.72
CA ASP A 99 -2.40 -36.09 32.59
C ASP A 99 -2.01 -37.36 31.84
N LYS A 100 -2.77 -38.47 32.01
CA LYS A 100 -2.64 -39.67 31.15
C LYS A 100 -2.90 -39.33 29.67
N LYS A 101 -3.93 -38.51 29.38
CA LYS A 101 -4.21 -38.02 28.01
C LYS A 101 -3.09 -37.13 27.47
N LYS A 102 -2.52 -36.24 28.30
CA LYS A 102 -1.37 -35.41 27.91
C LYS A 102 -0.15 -36.25 27.59
N MET A 103 0.18 -37.23 28.44
CA MET A 103 1.32 -38.13 28.21
C MET A 103 1.14 -38.97 26.94
N LYS A 104 -0.06 -39.51 26.70
CA LYS A 104 -0.37 -40.21 25.44
C LYS A 104 -0.16 -39.30 24.23
N LYS A 105 -0.72 -38.08 24.25
CA LYS A 105 -0.55 -37.10 23.17
C LYS A 105 0.92 -36.73 22.94
N ALA A 106 1.71 -36.61 24.01
CA ALA A 106 3.15 -36.35 23.92
C ALA A 106 3.92 -37.54 23.31
N ALA A 107 3.58 -38.77 23.71
CA ALA A 107 4.18 -39.98 23.15
C ALA A 107 3.85 -40.14 21.66
N ASP A 108 2.59 -39.90 21.27
CA ASP A 108 2.16 -39.93 19.86
C ASP A 108 2.87 -38.86 19.03
N ALA A 109 2.99 -37.63 19.55
CA ALA A 109 3.73 -36.55 18.91
C ALA A 109 5.21 -36.90 18.72
N ASN A 110 5.84 -37.52 19.72
CA ASN A 110 7.22 -37.99 19.63
C ASN A 110 7.38 -39.11 18.60
N ARG A 111 6.46 -40.09 18.55
CA ARG A 111 6.49 -41.16 17.54
C ARG A 111 6.42 -40.56 16.12
N VAL A 112 5.53 -39.61 15.90
CA VAL A 112 5.39 -38.92 14.60
C VAL A 112 6.64 -38.09 14.29
N ALA A 113 7.22 -37.41 15.27
CA ALA A 113 8.46 -36.65 15.08
C ALA A 113 9.63 -37.55 14.67
N VAL A 114 9.81 -38.68 15.35
CA VAL A 114 10.86 -39.67 15.01
C VAL A 114 10.63 -40.25 13.62
N LYS A 115 9.38 -40.63 13.27
CA LYS A 115 9.04 -41.10 11.92
C LYS A 115 9.38 -40.05 10.84
N ARG A 116 9.10 -38.77 11.10
CA ARG A 116 9.43 -37.65 10.19
C ARG A 116 10.93 -37.37 10.10
N GLN A 117 11.71 -37.67 11.13
CA GLN A 117 13.17 -37.53 11.10
C GLN A 117 13.84 -38.65 10.28
N ALA A 118 13.25 -39.83 10.26
CA ALA A 118 13.71 -40.97 9.47
C ALA A 118 13.15 -41.00 8.03
N GLU A 119 12.29 -40.05 7.67
CA GLU A 119 11.65 -39.94 6.35
C GLU A 119 12.70 -39.64 5.27
N SER A 120 12.60 -40.29 4.10
CA SER A 120 13.44 -39.94 2.95
C SER A 120 13.06 -38.56 2.40
N GLN A 121 13.94 -37.93 1.62
CA GLN A 121 13.64 -36.63 1.01
C GLN A 121 12.44 -36.72 0.07
N ASP A 122 12.32 -37.79 -0.73
CA ASP A 122 11.22 -38.01 -1.66
C ASP A 122 9.88 -38.23 -0.93
N ASP A 123 9.88 -39.03 0.14
CA ASP A 123 8.69 -39.23 0.98
C ASP A 123 8.24 -37.92 1.61
N ARG A 124 9.19 -37.12 2.12
CA ARG A 124 8.92 -35.81 2.70
C ARG A 124 8.30 -34.87 1.68
N GLU A 125 8.84 -34.82 0.46
CA GLU A 125 8.30 -34.00 -0.61
C GLU A 125 6.91 -34.46 -1.03
N HIS A 126 6.70 -35.76 -1.18
CA HIS A 126 5.40 -36.35 -1.49
C HIS A 126 4.37 -36.01 -0.41
N ARG A 127 4.70 -36.18 0.87
CA ARG A 127 3.83 -35.82 2.00
C ARG A 127 3.52 -34.32 2.03
N LEU A 128 4.50 -33.47 1.77
CA LEU A 128 4.29 -32.01 1.69
C LEU A 128 3.40 -31.64 0.52
N LYS A 129 3.55 -32.31 -0.63
CA LYS A 129 2.70 -32.12 -1.81
C LYS A 129 1.25 -32.50 -1.52
N LEU A 130 1.00 -33.70 -0.98
CA LEU A 130 -0.36 -34.12 -0.58
C LEU A 130 -1.02 -33.12 0.38
N LYS A 131 -0.26 -32.60 1.35
CA LYS A 131 -0.76 -31.58 2.28
C LYS A 131 -1.06 -30.25 1.59
N ALA A 132 -0.22 -29.83 0.65
CA ALA A 132 -0.44 -28.61 -0.13
C ALA A 132 -1.70 -28.74 -1.00
N ASP A 133 -1.89 -29.89 -1.64
CA ASP A 133 -3.06 -30.19 -2.48
C ASP A 133 -4.34 -30.22 -1.66
N ALA A 134 -4.36 -30.92 -0.52
CA ALA A 134 -5.49 -30.91 0.40
C ALA A 134 -5.84 -29.49 0.88
N THR A 135 -4.82 -28.68 1.19
CA THR A 135 -5.02 -27.27 1.58
C THR A 135 -5.52 -26.41 0.42
N ALA A 136 -5.15 -26.71 -0.82
CA ALA A 136 -5.65 -26.01 -2.00
C ALA A 136 -7.13 -26.33 -2.23
N VAL A 137 -7.53 -27.60 -2.11
CA VAL A 137 -8.93 -28.05 -2.19
C VAL A 137 -9.79 -27.40 -1.10
N LEU A 138 -9.32 -27.39 0.15
CA LEU A 138 -10.05 -26.72 1.23
C LEU A 138 -10.23 -25.21 0.95
N ARG A 139 -9.21 -24.54 0.40
CA ARG A 139 -9.31 -23.10 0.07
C ARG A 139 -10.26 -22.81 -1.09
N SER A 140 -10.38 -23.70 -2.08
CA SER A 140 -11.32 -23.52 -3.19
C SER A 140 -12.77 -23.72 -2.75
N GLN A 141 -13.00 -24.59 -1.76
CA GLN A 141 -14.32 -24.87 -1.20
C GLN A 141 -14.77 -23.86 -0.12
N GLN A 142 -13.88 -23.00 0.36
CA GLN A 142 -14.22 -22.00 1.38
C GLN A 142 -15.23 -20.96 0.89
N THR A 143 -16.18 -20.64 1.76
CA THR A 143 -17.13 -19.54 1.55
C THR A 143 -16.45 -18.17 1.74
N GLU A 144 -17.03 -17.12 1.17
CA GLU A 144 -16.50 -15.75 1.34
C GLU A 144 -16.51 -15.30 2.82
N ALA A 145 -17.49 -15.74 3.60
CA ALA A 145 -17.55 -15.46 5.03
C ALA A 145 -16.39 -16.10 5.80
N GLU A 146 -16.06 -17.35 5.49
CA GLU A 146 -14.91 -18.05 6.07
C GLU A 146 -13.59 -17.40 5.66
N LYS A 147 -13.42 -17.08 4.37
CA LYS A 147 -12.24 -16.35 3.87
C LYS A 147 -12.07 -15.03 4.60
N SER A 148 -13.15 -14.26 4.77
CA SER A 148 -13.15 -13.00 5.51
C SER A 148 -12.75 -13.18 6.98
N CYS A 149 -13.30 -14.19 7.65
CA CYS A 149 -12.95 -14.50 9.04
C CYS A 149 -11.47 -14.89 9.19
N ILE A 150 -10.96 -15.75 8.30
CA ILE A 150 -9.56 -16.16 8.27
C ILE A 150 -8.65 -14.95 8.00
N ASN A 151 -9.00 -14.09 7.04
CA ASN A 151 -8.24 -12.89 6.73
C ASN A 151 -8.21 -11.92 7.91
N ARG A 152 -9.33 -11.72 8.60
CA ARG A 152 -9.41 -10.90 9.81
C ARG A 152 -8.51 -11.44 10.93
N ARG A 153 -8.55 -12.76 11.18
CA ARG A 153 -7.67 -13.39 12.19
C ARG A 153 -6.20 -13.24 11.82
N LYS A 154 -5.85 -13.47 10.56
CA LYS A 154 -4.47 -13.28 10.04
C LYS A 154 -4.01 -11.83 10.17
N SER A 155 -4.86 -10.86 9.85
CA SER A 155 -4.51 -9.44 9.98
C SER A 155 -4.34 -9.02 11.44
N GLN A 156 -5.19 -9.52 12.35
CA GLN A 156 -5.06 -9.30 13.79
C GLN A 156 -3.74 -9.87 14.33
N LYS A 157 -3.44 -11.13 14.01
CA LYS A 157 -2.17 -11.75 14.42
C LYS A 157 -0.96 -10.96 13.89
N ALA A 158 -0.96 -10.60 12.61
CA ALA A 158 0.12 -9.79 12.03
C ALA A 158 0.24 -8.39 12.66
N ALA A 159 -0.86 -7.80 13.15
CA ALA A 159 -0.82 -6.55 13.88
C ALA A 159 -0.19 -6.73 15.27
N THR A 160 -0.58 -7.78 16.00
CA THR A 160 0.02 -8.15 17.29
C THR A 160 1.52 -8.42 17.15
N ASP A 161 1.91 -9.25 16.19
CA ASP A 161 3.31 -9.59 15.93
C ASP A 161 4.12 -8.29 15.65
N ARG A 162 3.60 -7.40 14.79
CA ARG A 162 4.25 -6.10 14.48
C ARG A 162 4.35 -5.15 15.68
N SER A 163 3.41 -5.22 16.62
CA SER A 163 3.44 -4.39 17.83
C SER A 163 4.49 -4.86 18.84
N GLN A 164 4.88 -6.13 18.75
CA GLN A 164 5.89 -6.77 19.60
C GLN A 164 7.27 -6.85 18.93
N GLU A 165 7.41 -6.40 17.67
CA GLU A 165 8.68 -6.39 16.95
C GLU A 165 9.73 -5.52 17.66
N SER A 166 10.96 -6.01 17.75
CA SER A 166 12.11 -5.19 18.16
C SER A 166 12.43 -4.13 17.09
N LYS A 167 13.23 -3.12 17.46
CA LYS A 167 13.66 -2.10 16.49
C LYS A 167 14.46 -2.72 15.33
N GLU A 168 15.33 -3.68 15.63
CA GLU A 168 16.15 -4.42 14.65
C GLU A 168 15.28 -5.28 13.73
N GLN A 169 14.27 -5.96 14.26
CA GLN A 169 13.32 -6.73 13.45
C GLN A 169 12.53 -5.82 12.51
N LYS A 170 12.08 -4.67 13.02
CA LYS A 170 11.36 -3.66 12.20
C LYS A 170 12.24 -3.10 11.09
N THR A 171 13.50 -2.75 11.36
CA THR A 171 14.43 -2.24 10.33
C THR A 171 14.75 -3.31 9.29
N SER A 172 15.04 -4.54 9.71
CA SER A 172 15.25 -5.69 8.83
C SER A 172 14.04 -5.95 7.93
N ARG A 173 12.83 -5.97 8.49
CA ARG A 173 11.58 -6.11 7.72
C ARG A 173 11.40 -4.97 6.72
N CYS A 174 11.62 -3.72 7.13
CA CYS A 174 11.53 -2.57 6.22
C CYS A 174 12.56 -2.64 5.08
N ALA A 175 13.81 -3.03 5.37
CA ALA A 175 14.85 -3.22 4.36
C ALA A 175 14.48 -4.33 3.36
N SER A 176 13.98 -5.47 3.85
CA SER A 176 13.49 -6.57 3.00
C SER A 176 12.32 -6.15 2.11
N VAL A 177 11.39 -5.34 2.62
CA VAL A 177 10.27 -4.81 1.83
C VAL A 177 10.76 -3.82 0.77
N ALA A 178 11.70 -2.94 1.12
CA ALA A 178 12.28 -1.98 0.19
C ALA A 178 13.05 -2.68 -0.94
N SER A 179 13.88 -3.68 -0.60
CA SER A 179 14.63 -4.49 -1.58
C SER A 179 13.68 -5.20 -2.56
N ARG A 180 12.67 -5.93 -2.06
CA ARG A 180 11.66 -6.57 -2.93
C ARG A 180 10.87 -5.58 -3.78
N ALA A 181 10.65 -4.36 -3.29
CA ALA A 181 10.00 -3.31 -4.07
C ALA A 181 10.93 -2.73 -5.15
N ALA A 182 12.24 -2.69 -4.92
CA ALA A 182 13.22 -2.29 -5.92
C ALA A 182 13.33 -3.34 -7.03
N SER A 183 13.51 -4.62 -6.69
CA SER A 183 13.60 -5.72 -7.67
C SER A 183 12.36 -5.79 -8.57
N ARG A 184 11.16 -5.69 -8.00
CA ARG A 184 9.92 -5.66 -8.79
C ARG A 184 9.81 -4.45 -9.73
N ARG A 185 10.45 -3.33 -9.41
CA ARG A 185 10.43 -2.12 -10.24
C ARG A 185 11.49 -2.16 -11.35
N SER A 186 12.61 -2.86 -11.14
CA SER A 186 13.63 -3.03 -12.18
C SER A 186 13.17 -3.98 -13.29
N GLU A 187 12.25 -4.90 -12.98
CA GLU A 187 11.66 -5.87 -13.91
C GLU A 187 10.30 -5.43 -14.46
N GLU A 188 9.85 -4.20 -14.15
CA GLU A 188 8.53 -3.69 -14.55
C GLU A 188 8.54 -3.26 -16.03
N PRO A 189 7.63 -3.74 -16.88
CA PRO A 189 7.55 -3.30 -18.27
C PRO A 189 7.04 -1.84 -18.37
N ASP A 190 7.42 -1.15 -19.44
CA ASP A 190 7.17 0.29 -19.61
C ASP A 190 5.68 0.68 -19.54
N ASP A 191 4.78 -0.15 -20.06
CA ASP A 191 3.34 0.10 -19.99
C ASP A 191 2.82 0.07 -18.55
N VAL A 192 3.35 -0.81 -17.71
CA VAL A 192 3.00 -0.89 -16.28
C VAL A 192 3.62 0.29 -15.53
N VAL A 193 4.87 0.68 -15.86
CA VAL A 193 5.51 1.88 -15.28
C VAL A 193 4.70 3.14 -15.55
N THR A 194 4.22 3.33 -16.79
CA THR A 194 3.41 4.50 -17.17
C THR A 194 2.07 4.52 -16.43
N LYS A 195 1.34 3.40 -16.38
CA LYS A 195 0.09 3.24 -15.60
C LYS A 195 0.31 3.52 -14.11
N ARG A 196 1.40 3.03 -13.52
CA ARG A 196 1.75 3.26 -12.12
C ARG A 196 2.06 4.74 -11.84
N ARG A 197 2.79 5.41 -12.73
CA ARG A 197 3.10 6.85 -12.63
C ARG A 197 1.83 7.69 -12.74
N LEU A 198 0.97 7.39 -13.71
CA LEU A 198 -0.34 8.05 -13.86
C LEU A 198 -1.19 7.90 -12.59
N SER A 199 -1.35 6.66 -12.11
CA SER A 199 -2.10 6.36 -10.89
C SER A 199 -1.55 7.10 -9.65
N SER A 200 -0.23 7.25 -9.57
CA SER A 200 0.41 8.02 -8.51
C SER A 200 0.16 9.53 -8.64
N ARG A 201 0.17 10.10 -9.86
CA ARG A 201 -0.20 11.51 -10.09
C ARG A 201 -1.65 11.78 -9.69
N ILE A 202 -2.57 10.91 -10.10
CA ILE A 202 -4.01 11.03 -9.77
C ILE A 202 -4.21 11.00 -8.26
N ARG A 203 -3.65 10.00 -7.56
CA ARG A 203 -3.75 9.92 -6.09
C ARG A 203 -3.17 11.15 -5.39
N ASN A 204 -2.05 11.67 -5.89
CA ASN A 204 -1.44 12.90 -5.34
C ASN A 204 -2.33 14.12 -5.59
N ALA A 205 -2.95 14.26 -6.76
CA ALA A 205 -3.87 15.34 -7.07
C ALA A 205 -5.11 15.30 -6.18
N VAL A 206 -5.74 14.12 -6.03
CA VAL A 206 -6.89 13.90 -5.14
C VAL A 206 -6.52 14.21 -3.68
N SER A 207 -5.35 13.76 -3.23
CA SER A 207 -4.85 14.06 -1.88
C SER A 207 -4.67 15.56 -1.65
N ARG A 208 -4.12 16.29 -2.64
CA ARG A 208 -3.97 17.77 -2.58
C ARG A 208 -5.32 18.50 -2.60
N ALA A 209 -6.29 18.00 -3.36
CA ALA A 209 -7.63 18.58 -3.41
C ALA A 209 -8.36 18.44 -2.06
N LYS A 210 -8.12 17.32 -1.35
CA LYS A 210 -8.68 17.03 -0.02
C LYS A 210 -7.85 17.60 1.15
N GLU A 211 -6.76 18.31 0.87
CA GLU A 211 -5.88 18.86 1.88
C GLU A 211 -6.56 20.01 2.64
N THR A 212 -6.53 19.97 3.98
CA THR A 212 -7.04 21.06 4.81
C THR A 212 -6.16 22.32 4.67
N VAL A 213 -6.71 23.50 4.95
CA VAL A 213 -5.95 24.78 4.87
C VAL A 213 -4.66 24.72 5.70
N ARG A 214 -4.74 24.17 6.93
CA ARG A 214 -3.57 24.01 7.81
C ARG A 214 -2.50 23.12 7.20
N GLN A 215 -2.89 21.97 6.64
CA GLN A 215 -1.94 21.06 5.96
C GLN A 215 -1.28 21.75 4.78
N ARG A 216 -2.06 22.47 3.96
CA ARG A 216 -1.56 23.23 2.81
C ARG A 216 -0.52 24.27 3.20
N VAL A 217 -0.77 25.03 4.26
CA VAL A 217 0.18 26.03 4.80
C VAL A 217 1.47 25.35 5.25
N LEU A 218 1.39 24.25 6.00
CA LEU A 218 2.56 23.49 6.45
C LEU A 218 3.36 22.91 5.28
N ARG A 219 2.68 22.34 4.28
CA ARG A 219 3.31 21.83 3.06
C ARG A 219 4.03 22.95 2.30
N ASN A 220 3.37 24.09 2.10
CA ASN A 220 3.95 25.25 1.42
C ASN A 220 5.16 25.82 2.20
N ALA A 221 5.08 25.88 3.54
CA ALA A 221 6.20 26.29 4.38
C ALA A 221 7.40 25.33 4.25
N ALA A 222 7.16 24.01 4.28
CA ALA A 222 8.20 23.02 4.05
C ALA A 222 8.79 23.09 2.63
N ASP A 223 7.95 23.35 1.62
CA ASP A 223 8.39 23.59 0.24
C ASP A 223 9.30 24.83 0.15
N ARG A 224 8.96 25.92 0.86
CA ARG A 224 9.79 27.14 0.94
C ARG A 224 11.15 26.85 1.58
N VAL A 225 11.18 26.13 2.71
CA VAL A 225 12.44 25.74 3.38
C VAL A 225 13.31 24.89 2.46
N ARG A 226 12.73 23.88 1.79
CA ARG A 226 13.48 23.05 0.83
C ARG A 226 14.07 23.87 -0.33
N LYS A 227 13.32 24.85 -0.83
CA LYS A 227 13.79 25.75 -1.89
C LYS A 227 14.90 26.66 -1.40
N SER A 228 14.80 27.24 -0.20
CA SER A 228 15.82 28.14 0.35
C SER A 228 17.11 27.42 0.72
N THR A 229 17.05 26.16 1.18
CA THR A 229 18.24 25.37 1.54
C THR A 229 19.01 24.87 0.31
N ARG A 230 18.40 24.82 -0.87
CA ARG A 230 19.10 24.58 -2.14
C ARG A 230 19.84 25.86 -2.57
N GLN A 231 20.85 26.25 -1.81
CA GLN A 231 21.62 27.50 -1.92
C GLN A 231 22.37 27.71 -3.27
N GLY A 232 22.33 26.76 -4.21
CA GLY A 232 23.02 26.87 -5.50
C GLY A 232 22.16 27.36 -6.67
N ALA A 233 20.84 27.50 -6.48
CA ALA A 233 19.98 27.97 -7.55
C ALA A 233 19.55 29.41 -7.24
N LEU A 234 20.13 30.39 -7.95
CA LEU A 234 19.65 31.78 -8.07
C LEU A 234 18.27 31.79 -8.76
N LEU A 235 17.33 30.99 -8.25
CA LEU A 235 15.95 31.04 -8.68
C LEU A 235 15.42 32.35 -8.11
N GLY A 236 15.26 33.33 -8.99
CA GLY A 236 14.80 34.67 -8.64
C GLY A 236 13.51 34.64 -7.82
N ILE A 237 13.13 35.79 -7.29
CA ILE A 237 11.99 35.99 -6.36
C ILE A 237 10.70 35.29 -6.84
N ALA A 238 10.50 35.13 -8.16
CA ALA A 238 9.40 34.37 -8.75
C ALA A 238 9.31 32.89 -8.30
N ALA A 239 10.42 32.23 -7.99
CA ALA A 239 10.44 30.80 -7.66
C ALA A 239 10.27 30.50 -6.16
N SER A 240 10.62 31.46 -5.30
CA SER A 240 10.53 31.31 -3.83
C SER A 240 9.08 31.33 -3.35
N GLY A 241 8.15 31.88 -4.13
CA GLY A 241 6.76 32.05 -3.72
C GLY A 241 6.63 32.91 -2.46
N ALA A 242 7.69 33.64 -2.11
CA ALA A 242 7.58 34.82 -1.28
C ALA A 242 6.81 35.83 -2.12
N GLN A 243 5.72 36.37 -1.59
CA GLN A 243 5.16 37.57 -2.17
C GLN A 243 6.30 38.60 -2.12
N PRO A 244 6.78 39.13 -3.25
CA PRO A 244 7.64 40.30 -3.18
C PRO A 244 6.88 41.32 -2.34
N ASP A 245 7.57 41.97 -1.42
CA ASP A 245 7.00 43.13 -0.73
C ASP A 245 6.36 44.02 -1.83
N PRO A 246 5.07 44.42 -1.69
CA PRO A 246 4.43 45.31 -2.65
C PRO A 246 5.26 46.57 -2.97
N HIS A 247 6.21 46.93 -2.10
CA HIS A 247 7.14 48.05 -2.27
C HIS A 247 8.54 47.65 -2.74
N TYR A 248 8.76 46.39 -3.13
CA TYR A 248 10.05 45.93 -3.65
C TYR A 248 10.22 46.31 -5.12
N ILE A 249 10.91 47.44 -5.37
CA ILE A 249 11.19 47.98 -6.72
C ILE A 249 12.39 47.27 -7.39
N GLY A 250 12.94 46.21 -6.77
CA GLY A 250 14.11 45.48 -7.24
C GLY A 250 15.35 45.71 -6.37
N ARG A 251 16.53 45.36 -6.87
CA ARG A 251 17.80 45.76 -6.24
C ARG A 251 18.22 47.12 -6.80
N MET A 252 18.76 47.99 -5.94
CA MET A 252 19.45 49.22 -6.36
C MET A 252 20.84 48.85 -6.91
N ASP A 253 20.88 48.30 -8.13
CA ASP A 253 22.10 47.80 -8.76
C ASP A 253 22.64 48.71 -9.86
N GLN A 254 21.92 49.78 -10.20
CA GLN A 254 22.33 50.72 -11.23
C GLN A 254 23.06 51.91 -10.60
N VAL A 255 24.27 52.19 -11.08
CA VAL A 255 25.09 53.33 -10.63
C VAL A 255 24.82 54.54 -11.52
N CYS A 256 24.49 55.69 -10.95
CA CYS A 256 24.31 56.94 -11.68
C CYS A 256 25.67 57.38 -12.26
N PRO A 257 25.79 57.65 -13.57
CA PRO A 257 27.07 58.03 -14.18
C PRO A 257 27.58 59.41 -13.72
N HIS A 258 26.73 60.24 -13.13
CA HIS A 258 27.07 61.62 -12.80
C HIS A 258 27.46 61.84 -11.33
N CYS A 259 26.93 61.02 -10.42
CA CYS A 259 27.15 61.15 -8.98
C CYS A 259 27.40 59.83 -8.27
N GLU A 260 27.51 58.72 -9.02
CA GLU A 260 27.75 57.36 -8.52
C GLU A 260 26.72 56.82 -7.51
N ALA A 261 25.64 57.55 -7.26
CA ALA A 261 24.54 57.08 -6.43
C ALA A 261 23.85 55.86 -7.07
N LEU A 262 23.56 54.85 -6.26
CA LEU A 262 22.76 53.71 -6.69
C LEU A 262 21.29 54.13 -6.86
N TYR A 263 20.62 53.66 -7.91
CA TYR A 263 19.20 53.92 -8.18
C TYR A 263 18.47 52.67 -8.64
N PHE A 264 17.14 52.67 -8.53
CA PHE A 264 16.33 51.56 -9.04
C PHE A 264 16.13 51.70 -10.55
N LYS A 265 16.19 50.59 -11.29
CA LYS A 265 15.95 50.59 -12.75
C LYS A 265 14.60 51.22 -13.15
N ALA A 266 13.59 51.11 -12.28
CA ALA A 266 12.26 51.70 -12.51
C ALA A 266 12.22 53.23 -12.36
N GLU A 267 13.18 53.86 -11.67
CA GLU A 267 13.23 55.31 -11.45
C GLU A 267 13.79 56.06 -12.66
N ARG A 268 14.38 55.37 -13.64
CA ARG A 268 14.91 56.01 -14.84
C ARG A 268 13.75 56.46 -15.72
N LYS A 269 13.42 57.75 -15.65
CA LYS A 269 12.56 58.39 -16.66
C LYS A 269 13.17 58.12 -18.04
N PRO A 270 12.42 57.55 -19.00
CA PRO A 270 12.95 57.31 -20.35
C PRO A 270 13.40 58.65 -20.91
N GLN A 271 14.72 58.80 -21.07
CA GLN A 271 15.35 60.10 -21.35
C GLN A 271 15.02 60.66 -22.73
N ASN A 272 14.29 59.92 -23.58
CA ASN A 272 13.93 60.32 -24.94
C ASN A 272 12.53 59.79 -25.34
N GLN A 273 11.45 60.40 -24.86
CA GLN A 273 10.21 60.60 -25.64
C GLN A 273 9.56 61.92 -25.19
N GLY A 274 10.21 63.03 -25.54
CA GLY A 274 9.52 64.30 -25.64
C GLY A 274 8.65 64.31 -26.90
N VAL A 275 7.42 63.79 -26.80
CA VAL A 275 6.25 64.31 -27.53
C VAL A 275 5.06 64.18 -26.57
N PHE A 276 4.87 65.18 -25.73
CA PHE A 276 3.58 65.40 -25.07
C PHE A 276 2.58 65.83 -26.16
N THR A 277 1.91 64.86 -26.79
CA THR A 277 0.64 65.12 -27.47
C THR A 277 -0.41 65.28 -26.38
N GLY A 278 -0.65 66.54 -25.98
CA GLY A 278 -1.86 66.90 -25.27
C GLY A 278 -3.05 66.67 -26.20
N VAL A 279 -3.73 65.55 -26.02
CA VAL A 279 -5.08 65.33 -26.52
C VAL A 279 -5.99 65.21 -25.31
N LEU A 280 -6.47 66.38 -24.89
CA LEU A 280 -7.67 66.53 -24.10
C LEU A 280 -8.85 66.12 -25.01
N VAL A 281 -9.25 64.85 -24.97
CA VAL A 281 -10.57 64.43 -25.45
C VAL A 281 -11.39 64.06 -24.22
N LEU A 282 -12.03 65.10 -23.70
CA LEU A 282 -13.37 64.95 -23.14
C LEU A 282 -14.26 64.53 -24.31
N LEU A 283 -14.72 63.27 -24.35
CA LEU A 283 -16.02 62.88 -24.90
C LEU A 283 -16.31 61.45 -24.43
N GLY A 284 -17.51 61.26 -23.89
CA GLY A 284 -17.90 60.11 -23.10
C GLY A 284 -17.86 58.78 -23.86
N ALA A 285 -17.44 57.76 -23.14
CA ALA A 285 -17.85 56.39 -23.41
C ALA A 285 -18.60 55.91 -22.17
N GLU A 286 -19.92 55.78 -22.31
CA GLU A 286 -20.77 55.03 -21.40
C GLU A 286 -20.22 53.61 -21.30
N PHE A 287 -19.86 53.20 -20.09
CA PHE A 287 -19.47 51.84 -19.78
C PHE A 287 -20.76 51.07 -19.50
N ASP A 288 -21.33 50.44 -20.53
CA ASP A 288 -22.39 49.46 -20.35
C ASP A 288 -21.84 48.27 -19.57
N LEU A 289 -22.27 48.19 -18.32
CA LEU A 289 -21.92 47.16 -17.37
C LEU A 289 -22.86 45.96 -17.55
N GLU A 290 -22.80 45.30 -18.71
CA GLU A 290 -23.57 44.06 -18.90
C GLU A 290 -22.77 43.03 -19.69
N ASN A 291 -22.74 41.81 -19.12
CA ASN A 291 -22.30 40.55 -19.72
C ASN A 291 -20.89 40.01 -19.34
N GLN A 292 -20.71 39.65 -18.06
CA GLN A 292 -19.59 38.81 -17.57
C GLN A 292 -19.81 37.31 -17.77
N ASN A 293 -20.10 36.80 -18.98
CA ASN A 293 -20.18 35.35 -19.20
C ASN A 293 -19.67 34.83 -20.55
N ARG A 294 -18.76 35.55 -21.23
CA ARG A 294 -18.00 34.97 -22.35
C ARG A 294 -16.52 34.88 -22.01
N LEU A 295 -16.10 33.67 -21.65
CA LEU A 295 -14.69 33.28 -21.60
C LEU A 295 -14.06 33.49 -22.99
N PRO A 296 -12.88 34.13 -23.09
CA PRO A 296 -12.17 34.22 -24.35
C PRO A 296 -11.66 32.83 -24.75
N VAL A 297 -12.11 32.34 -25.91
CA VAL A 297 -11.54 31.18 -26.59
C VAL A 297 -10.14 31.59 -27.06
N LEU A 298 -9.11 31.14 -26.34
CA LEU A 298 -7.72 31.26 -26.76
C LEU A 298 -7.49 30.31 -27.94
N SER A 299 -7.47 30.88 -29.14
CA SER A 299 -6.94 30.23 -30.34
C SER A 299 -5.43 30.02 -30.18
N SER A 300 -5.01 28.78 -29.96
CA SER A 300 -3.60 28.38 -29.95
C SER A 300 -3.02 28.42 -31.37
N PRO A 301 -1.92 29.15 -31.63
CA PRO A 301 -1.13 28.90 -32.83
C PRO A 301 -0.31 27.62 -32.63
N SER A 302 -0.69 26.60 -33.42
CA SER A 302 0.05 25.38 -33.65
C SER A 302 1.19 25.66 -34.63
N SER A 303 2.43 25.63 -34.15
CA SER A 303 3.60 25.24 -34.96
C SER A 303 4.83 25.10 -34.04
N TYR A 304 5.02 23.92 -33.46
CA TYR A 304 6.34 23.53 -32.98
C TYR A 304 7.14 23.00 -34.17
N VAL A 305 8.10 23.81 -34.63
CA VAL A 305 9.19 23.38 -35.49
C VAL A 305 10.16 22.59 -34.60
N THR A 306 10.28 21.29 -34.84
CA THR A 306 11.33 20.46 -34.24
C THR A 306 12.67 20.81 -34.88
N PRO A 307 13.71 21.20 -34.11
CA PRO A 307 15.05 21.31 -34.66
C PRO A 307 15.60 19.93 -35.01
N ASP A 308 16.10 19.81 -36.23
CA ASP A 308 16.81 18.66 -36.79
C ASP A 308 18.24 18.65 -36.24
N TRP A 309 18.57 17.69 -35.37
CA TRP A 309 19.92 17.55 -34.81
C TRP A 309 20.69 16.60 -35.72
N LYS A 310 21.35 17.19 -36.72
CA LYS A 310 22.42 16.54 -37.49
C LYS A 310 23.52 16.08 -36.52
N LYS A 311 23.77 14.76 -36.52
CA LYS A 311 24.98 14.14 -35.99
C LYS A 311 26.09 14.29 -37.05
N ASP A 312 26.94 15.28 -36.86
CA ASP A 312 28.35 15.20 -37.23
C ASP A 312 29.05 14.69 -35.95
N GLY A 313 29.83 13.61 -35.88
CA GLY A 313 30.86 13.17 -36.79
C GLY A 313 32.21 13.30 -36.06
N GLU A 314 32.59 12.27 -35.28
CA GLU A 314 33.96 11.76 -35.02
C GLU A 314 33.90 10.55 -34.07
#